data_AF-A0A2V4B717-F1
#
_entry.id   AF-A0A2V4B717-F1
#
_cell.length_a   1.000
_cell.length_b   1.000
_cell.length_c   1.000
_cell.angle_alpha   90.00
_cell.angle_beta   90.00
_cell.angle_gamma   90.00
#
_symmetry.space_group_name_H-M   'P 1'
#
loop_
_entity.id
_entity.type
_entity.pdbx_description
1 polymer ?
#
loop_
_entity_poly.entity_id
_entity_poly.type
_entity_poly.pdbx_seq_one_letter_code
_entity_poly.pdbx_strand_id
1 'polypeptide(L)'
;MTNPDAVTAIDTALADVAEPDWSAPCACCGNPRGDSPSPDFCSEECQTRWHLADTDTGGVTDGGAAPDTTLPEAAPARPLTWLGPAPAGARAGHEVLDTVREFVARYSAFPSEHCAAMLALWYAHTHAADHFYVTPRLILDSAEPGSGKTRVLEVAQFLVRAPEMTISATTAALFRMVADGPITILFDEVDAIFNLKNGGNHEDLRALLNAGYKRSATIARCVGDARAMKVEKFPVYAPAALAGIAGHMPATITTRAITVHMKRRRADEPVAEFWEEDVEREARPIRDALAAWMETIAEHVGRSRPDMPTGVRDRPAEIWRPLIAIADAAGDHWPTTARTACQHFVTHAATQPDSIGIRLLADLQTLFTTRDTDRMTTADILTALHGHDESPWADLQGKPLDARRLGKLLGKYGVRSTNIKQTGGGVAKGYRLDGDGGLADAWSRYLPVAATSATTAAPQVNPVADTEPVADTSATPTTEPPEPEPDG
;
A
#
# COMPACT_ATOMS: atom_id res chain seq x y z
N MET A 1 39.89 19.39 -13.27
CA MET A 1 41.12 20.08 -12.83
C MET A 1 40.80 20.72 -11.49
N THR A 2 41.46 20.31 -10.42
CA THR A 2 41.33 20.95 -9.10
C THR A 2 42.00 22.33 -9.14
N ASN A 3 41.36 23.35 -8.57
CA ASN A 3 41.94 24.68 -8.45
C ASN A 3 42.83 24.72 -7.19
N PRO A 4 44.16 24.88 -7.28
CA PRO A 4 45.04 24.87 -6.11
C PRO A 4 44.77 26.05 -5.16
N ASP A 5 44.42 27.23 -5.72
CA ASP A 5 44.32 28.49 -4.99
C ASP A 5 43.27 28.48 -3.86
N ALA A 6 42.25 27.63 -4.00
CA ALA A 6 41.16 27.51 -3.02
C ALA A 6 41.60 26.87 -1.69
N VAL A 7 42.58 25.95 -1.73
CA VAL A 7 43.12 25.34 -0.50
C VAL A 7 44.01 26.35 0.22
N THR A 8 44.89 27.03 -0.52
CA THR A 8 45.79 28.06 0.02
C THR A 8 45.05 29.22 0.67
N ALA A 9 43.87 29.60 0.17
CA ALA A 9 43.02 30.61 0.79
C ALA A 9 42.45 30.18 2.15
N ILE A 10 42.11 28.89 2.31
CA ILE A 10 41.62 28.34 3.59
C ILE A 10 42.78 28.22 4.58
N ASP A 11 43.94 27.72 4.14
CA ASP A 11 45.14 27.64 4.99
C ASP A 11 45.59 29.04 5.46
N THR A 12 45.46 30.07 4.62
CA THR A 12 45.76 31.47 5.00
C THR A 12 44.75 32.00 6.03
N ALA A 13 43.45 31.73 5.86
CA ALA A 13 42.43 32.16 6.81
C ALA A 13 42.51 31.44 8.17
N LEU A 14 43.05 30.21 8.19
CA LEU A 14 43.35 29.49 9.44
C LEU A 14 44.66 29.96 10.09
N ALA A 15 45.61 30.47 9.31
CA ALA A 15 46.87 31.03 9.83
C ALA A 15 46.72 32.41 10.50
N ASP A 16 45.67 33.17 10.15
CA ASP A 16 45.34 34.46 10.79
C ASP A 16 44.55 34.30 12.12
N VAL A 17 44.27 33.06 12.56
CA VAL A 17 43.76 32.81 13.92
C VAL A 17 44.91 32.99 14.91
N ALA A 18 45.01 34.19 15.49
CA ALA A 18 46.00 34.51 16.50
C ALA A 18 45.98 33.48 17.64
N GLU A 19 47.14 32.88 17.96
CA GLU A 19 47.23 31.90 19.05
C GLU A 19 46.76 32.56 20.36
N PRO A 20 45.87 31.90 21.14
CA PRO A 20 45.35 32.48 22.36
C PRO A 20 46.47 32.72 23.38
N ASP A 21 46.47 33.90 24.00
CA ASP A 21 47.46 34.25 25.02
C ASP A 21 47.22 33.44 26.30
N TRP A 22 47.86 32.27 26.39
CA TRP A 22 47.85 31.40 27.55
C TRP A 22 48.49 32.02 28.81
N SER A 23 49.19 33.15 28.70
CA SER A 23 49.78 33.86 29.85
C SER A 23 48.81 34.84 30.53
N ALA A 24 47.75 35.26 29.83
CA ALA A 24 46.72 36.12 30.38
C ALA A 24 45.89 35.43 31.50
N PRO A 25 45.32 36.20 32.44
CA PRO A 25 44.55 35.64 33.54
C PRO A 25 43.16 35.11 33.11
N CYS A 26 42.51 34.38 34.01
CA CYS A 26 41.12 33.95 33.86
C CYS A 26 40.15 35.13 33.84
N ALA A 27 39.32 35.23 32.78
CA ALA A 27 38.35 36.31 32.59
C ALA A 27 37.31 36.44 33.73
N CYS A 28 36.97 35.35 34.41
CA CYS A 28 36.02 35.38 35.54
C CYS A 28 36.63 35.84 36.88
N CYS A 29 37.92 35.59 37.13
CA CYS A 29 38.47 35.65 38.50
C CYS A 29 39.87 36.25 38.64
N GLY A 30 40.55 36.60 37.54
CA GLY A 30 41.88 37.24 37.56
C GLY A 30 43.05 36.32 37.93
N ASN A 31 42.81 35.06 38.29
CA ASN A 31 43.87 34.10 38.62
C ASN A 31 44.56 33.52 37.36
N PRO A 32 45.80 33.02 37.46
CA PRO A 32 46.44 32.24 36.40
C PRO A 32 45.60 31.02 35.99
N ARG A 33 45.59 30.65 34.71
CA ARG A 33 44.70 29.59 34.19
C ARG A 33 45.15 28.16 34.52
N GLY A 34 46.43 27.95 34.84
CA GLY A 34 46.99 26.61 35.12
C GLY A 34 46.87 25.68 33.91
N ASP A 35 46.64 24.39 34.16
CA ASP A 35 46.48 23.35 33.13
C ASP A 35 45.08 23.35 32.47
N SER A 36 44.36 24.46 32.49
CA SER A 36 43.01 24.56 31.90
C SER A 36 43.05 24.48 30.37
N PRO A 37 42.20 23.66 29.73
CA PRO A 37 42.10 23.60 28.27
C PRO A 37 41.33 24.80 27.68
N SER A 38 40.75 25.67 28.49
CA SER A 38 40.04 26.87 28.04
C SER A 38 41.02 28.04 27.86
N PRO A 39 41.00 28.75 26.70
CA PRO A 39 41.84 29.92 26.48
C PRO A 39 41.44 31.13 27.33
N ASP A 40 40.27 31.11 27.99
CA ASP A 40 39.73 32.25 28.75
C ASP A 40 39.55 31.97 30.25
N PHE A 41 39.26 30.73 30.64
CA PHE A 41 38.83 30.37 32.00
C PHE A 41 39.74 29.35 32.69
N CYS A 42 39.95 29.47 34.00
CA CYS A 42 40.71 28.50 34.79
C CYS A 42 39.91 27.26 35.22
N SER A 43 38.58 27.26 35.04
CA SER A 43 37.69 26.12 35.30
C SER A 43 36.32 26.32 34.64
N GLU A 44 35.57 25.23 34.44
CA GLU A 44 34.17 25.30 33.97
C GLU A 44 33.26 26.07 34.94
N GLU A 45 33.56 26.04 36.25
CA GLU A 45 32.85 26.86 37.25
C GLU A 45 33.07 28.36 37.01
N CYS A 46 34.28 28.77 36.62
CA CYS A 46 34.58 30.16 36.25
C CYS A 46 33.90 30.55 34.94
N GLN A 47 33.91 29.67 33.93
CA GLN A 47 33.17 29.90 32.68
C GLN A 47 31.67 30.04 32.93
N THR A 48 31.08 29.14 33.72
CA THR A 48 29.65 29.16 34.06
C THR A 48 29.28 30.41 34.86
N ARG A 49 30.11 30.80 35.84
CA ARG A 49 29.90 32.03 36.61
C ARG A 49 30.04 33.31 35.79
N TRP A 50 30.96 33.34 34.82
CA TRP A 50 31.13 34.47 33.92
C TRP A 50 29.90 34.61 33.01
N HIS A 51 29.48 33.52 32.36
CA HIS A 51 28.25 33.51 31.57
C HIS A 51 27.03 33.96 32.40
N LEU A 52 26.85 33.46 33.62
CA LEU A 52 25.74 33.87 34.50
C LEU A 52 25.82 35.32 35.02
N ALA A 53 26.97 36.00 34.89
CA ALA A 53 27.15 37.40 35.28
C ALA A 53 26.99 38.36 34.09
N ASP A 54 27.48 37.97 32.91
CA ASP A 54 27.44 38.77 31.68
C ASP A 54 26.24 38.46 30.77
N THR A 55 25.47 37.38 31.01
CA THR A 55 24.09 37.28 30.50
C THR A 55 23.19 38.18 31.35
N ASP A 56 23.01 39.42 30.91
CA ASP A 56 21.97 40.31 31.44
C ASP A 56 20.61 39.59 31.38
N THR A 57 19.98 39.42 32.55
CA THR A 57 18.66 38.79 32.68
C THR A 57 17.52 39.81 32.59
N GLY A 58 17.78 40.97 31.99
CA GLY A 58 16.79 41.74 31.24
C GLY A 58 16.05 40.83 30.25
N GLY A 59 14.85 40.40 30.64
CA GLY A 59 14.15 39.30 29.98
C GLY A 59 13.92 39.54 28.49
N VAL A 60 14.50 38.67 27.66
CA VAL A 60 14.26 38.64 26.21
C VAL A 60 12.83 38.18 25.96
N THR A 61 11.89 39.11 26.04
CA THR A 61 10.72 39.05 25.17
C THR A 61 11.24 39.11 23.74
N ASP A 62 10.94 38.08 22.95
CA ASP A 62 10.97 38.25 21.49
C ASP A 62 9.94 39.32 21.14
N GLY A 63 10.43 40.56 21.02
CA GLY A 63 9.65 41.73 20.64
C GLY A 63 9.38 41.71 19.13
N GLY A 64 8.96 40.55 18.63
CA GLY A 64 8.87 40.21 17.22
C GLY A 64 8.16 41.30 16.45
N ALA A 65 8.95 42.10 15.73
CA ALA A 65 8.41 43.19 14.93
C ALA A 65 7.47 42.57 13.90
N ALA A 66 6.20 42.98 13.93
CA ALA A 66 5.30 42.71 12.82
C ALA A 66 6.01 43.19 11.54
N PRO A 67 6.06 42.37 10.47
CA PRO A 67 6.92 42.64 9.33
C PRO A 67 6.65 44.03 8.78
N ASP A 68 7.72 44.82 8.57
CA ASP A 68 7.61 46.20 8.15
C ASP A 68 7.00 46.27 6.74
N THR A 69 5.69 46.52 6.69
CA THR A 69 4.90 46.58 5.46
C THR A 69 5.23 47.78 4.58
N THR A 70 6.16 48.65 5.00
CA THR A 70 6.71 49.74 4.17
C THR A 70 7.99 49.32 3.42
N LEU A 71 8.66 48.25 3.85
CA LEU A 71 9.76 47.65 3.09
C LEU A 71 9.19 46.70 2.01
N PRO A 72 9.50 46.90 0.72
CA PRO A 72 9.12 45.94 -0.31
C PRO A 72 9.89 44.64 -0.10
N GLU A 73 9.18 43.50 -0.22
CA GLU A 73 9.77 42.16 -0.17
C GLU A 73 10.59 41.88 -1.45
N ALA A 74 11.75 42.52 -1.53
CA ALA A 74 12.69 42.43 -2.63
C ALA A 74 13.79 41.42 -2.30
N ALA A 75 14.01 40.46 -3.21
CA ALA A 75 15.15 39.54 -3.11
C ALA A 75 16.47 40.34 -3.00
N PRO A 76 17.42 39.91 -2.15
CA PRO A 76 18.62 40.69 -1.88
C PRO A 76 19.43 40.91 -3.16
N ALA A 77 19.84 42.16 -3.40
CA ALA A 77 20.54 42.60 -4.62
C ALA A 77 21.91 41.92 -4.86
N ARG A 78 22.37 41.11 -3.91
CA ARG A 78 23.41 40.08 -4.09
C ARG A 78 22.86 38.75 -3.60
N PRO A 79 22.82 37.69 -4.43
CA PRO A 79 22.44 36.35 -3.96
C PRO A 79 23.43 35.85 -2.90
N LEU A 80 22.94 35.04 -1.96
CA LEU A 80 23.70 34.54 -0.81
C LEU A 80 24.64 33.36 -1.19
N THR A 81 25.43 33.51 -2.25
CA THR A 81 26.27 32.46 -2.85
C THR A 81 27.36 31.90 -1.93
N TRP A 82 27.63 32.57 -0.80
CA TRP A 82 28.55 32.09 0.23
C TRP A 82 27.98 30.94 1.08
N LEU A 83 26.65 30.74 1.09
CA LEU A 83 25.99 29.56 1.65
C LEU A 83 26.17 28.29 0.79
N GLY A 84 26.95 28.38 -0.29
CA GLY A 84 27.02 27.39 -1.36
C GLY A 84 25.81 27.48 -2.31
N PRO A 85 25.67 26.53 -3.24
CA PRO A 85 24.36 26.27 -3.85
C PRO A 85 23.40 25.82 -2.75
N ALA A 86 22.11 26.18 -2.88
CA ALA A 86 21.07 25.57 -2.05
C ALA A 86 21.14 24.03 -2.18
N PRO A 87 20.92 23.26 -1.09
CA PRO A 87 20.95 21.81 -1.14
C PRO A 87 20.02 21.34 -2.28
N ALA A 88 20.54 20.45 -3.13
CA ALA A 88 20.00 20.18 -4.47
C ALA A 88 18.47 20.09 -4.43
N GLY A 89 17.83 21.05 -5.11
CA GLY A 89 16.44 21.47 -4.84
C GLY A 89 15.50 20.30 -4.63
N ALA A 90 14.76 20.34 -3.52
CA ALA A 90 13.95 19.21 -3.04
C ALA A 90 13.13 18.61 -4.18
N ARG A 91 13.48 17.37 -4.56
CA ARG A 91 12.86 16.66 -5.68
C ARG A 91 11.35 16.58 -5.47
N ALA A 92 10.59 16.77 -6.54
CA ALA A 92 9.15 16.66 -6.47
C ALA A 92 8.75 15.22 -6.12
N GLY A 93 7.66 15.06 -5.37
CA GLY A 93 7.28 13.75 -4.82
C GLY A 93 7.06 12.67 -5.88
N HIS A 94 6.58 13.05 -7.06
CA HIS A 94 6.49 12.15 -8.22
C HIS A 94 7.87 11.66 -8.67
N GLU A 95 8.86 12.54 -8.88
CA GLU A 95 10.24 12.16 -9.27
C GLU A 95 10.86 11.17 -8.28
N VAL A 96 10.61 11.36 -6.98
CA VAL A 96 11.07 10.47 -5.91
C VAL A 96 10.41 9.09 -6.02
N LEU A 97 9.08 9.04 -6.15
CA LEU A 97 8.34 7.79 -6.31
C LEU A 97 8.64 7.09 -7.65
N ASP A 98 8.92 7.82 -8.72
CA ASP A 98 9.29 7.28 -10.02
C ASP A 98 10.68 6.65 -10.00
N THR A 99 11.64 7.30 -9.32
CA THR A 99 12.96 6.70 -9.05
C THR A 99 12.81 5.37 -8.30
N VAL A 100 11.92 5.29 -7.31
CA VAL A 100 11.62 4.06 -6.56
C VAL A 100 10.94 3.01 -7.46
N ARG A 101 9.91 3.40 -8.21
CA ARG A 101 9.16 2.54 -9.15
C ARG A 101 10.08 1.87 -10.16
N GLU A 102 10.99 2.64 -10.75
CA GLU A 102 11.92 2.18 -11.78
C GLU A 102 13.01 1.27 -11.21
N PHE A 103 13.53 1.58 -10.03
CA PHE A 103 14.44 0.69 -9.31
C PHE A 103 13.77 -0.66 -9.00
N VAL A 104 12.53 -0.66 -8.55
CA VAL A 104 11.75 -1.88 -8.25
C VAL A 104 11.45 -2.69 -9.52
N ALA A 105 11.06 -2.04 -10.61
CA ALA A 105 10.80 -2.70 -11.89
C ALA A 105 12.08 -3.31 -12.51
N ARG A 106 13.25 -2.70 -12.28
CA ARG A 106 14.54 -3.17 -12.83
C ARG A 106 14.89 -4.61 -12.43
N TYR A 107 14.58 -5.01 -11.20
CA TYR A 107 14.97 -6.31 -10.63
C TYR A 107 13.84 -7.34 -10.56
N SER A 108 12.59 -6.97 -10.91
CA SER A 108 11.41 -7.84 -10.78
C SER A 108 10.42 -7.67 -11.93
N ALA A 109 10.12 -8.77 -12.62
CA ALA A 109 9.02 -8.83 -13.60
C ALA A 109 7.69 -9.00 -12.85
N PHE A 110 6.69 -8.18 -13.19
CA PHE A 110 5.42 -8.12 -12.47
C PHE A 110 4.21 -8.56 -13.32
N PRO A 111 3.17 -9.16 -12.70
CA PRO A 111 1.95 -9.57 -13.41
C PRO A 111 1.12 -8.43 -14.05
N SER A 112 1.33 -7.18 -13.63
CA SER A 112 0.71 -5.97 -14.20
C SER A 112 1.55 -4.73 -13.90
N GLU A 113 1.36 -3.67 -14.68
CA GLU A 113 2.04 -2.37 -14.52
C GLU A 113 1.78 -1.74 -13.14
N HIS A 114 0.61 -1.97 -12.56
CA HIS A 114 0.19 -1.43 -11.26
C HIS A 114 1.05 -1.93 -10.09
N CYS A 115 1.74 -3.06 -10.22
CA CYS A 115 2.51 -3.65 -9.13
C CYS A 115 3.69 -2.76 -8.68
N ALA A 116 4.53 -2.29 -9.60
CA ALA A 116 5.71 -1.49 -9.26
C ALA A 116 5.33 -0.14 -8.63
N ALA A 117 4.27 0.51 -9.14
CA ALA A 117 3.76 1.76 -8.58
C ALA A 117 3.12 1.55 -7.18
N MET A 118 2.36 0.48 -6.99
CA MET A 118 1.81 0.11 -5.67
C MET A 118 2.93 -0.17 -4.65
N LEU A 119 3.98 -0.88 -5.05
CA LEU A 119 5.15 -1.15 -4.20
C LEU A 119 5.90 0.15 -3.85
N ALA A 120 6.11 1.06 -4.80
CA ALA A 120 6.72 2.36 -4.51
C ALA A 120 5.94 3.16 -3.46
N LEU A 121 4.61 3.22 -3.57
CA LEU A 121 3.73 3.84 -2.57
C LEU A 121 3.77 3.08 -1.22
N TRP A 122 3.84 1.75 -1.24
CA TRP A 122 3.92 0.94 -0.03
C TRP A 122 5.26 1.15 0.71
N TYR A 123 6.38 1.25 -0.01
CA TYR A 123 7.69 1.60 0.56
C TYR A 123 7.70 3.02 1.10
N ALA A 124 7.18 4.00 0.35
CA ALA A 124 6.98 5.38 0.82
C ALA A 124 6.19 5.42 2.14
N HIS A 125 5.08 4.68 2.19
CA HIS A 125 4.27 4.53 3.40
C HIS A 125 5.06 4.03 4.61
N THR A 126 6.05 3.13 4.45
CA THR A 126 6.86 2.66 5.60
C THR A 126 7.62 3.78 6.31
N HIS A 127 8.00 4.83 5.60
CA HIS A 127 8.73 5.97 6.17
C HIS A 127 7.86 6.86 7.06
N ALA A 128 6.54 6.89 6.82
CA ALA A 128 5.58 7.66 7.62
C ALA A 128 4.50 6.79 8.30
N ALA A 129 4.73 5.48 8.47
CA ALA A 129 3.72 4.52 8.92
C ALA A 129 3.03 4.93 10.23
N ASP A 130 3.78 5.53 11.17
CA ASP A 130 3.28 6.01 12.45
C ASP A 130 2.33 7.21 12.34
N HIS A 131 2.29 7.93 11.21
CA HIS A 131 1.33 9.02 11.01
C HIS A 131 -0.06 8.50 10.60
N PHE A 132 -0.15 7.26 10.12
CA PHE A 132 -1.41 6.64 9.71
C PHE A 132 -2.09 5.88 10.86
N TYR A 133 -3.41 5.74 10.77
CA TYR A 133 -4.19 4.86 11.65
C TYR A 133 -4.04 3.38 11.28
N VAL A 134 -3.73 3.10 10.01
CA VAL A 134 -3.64 1.77 9.40
C VAL A 134 -2.42 1.69 8.52
N THR A 135 -1.69 0.57 8.64
CA THR A 135 -0.68 0.14 7.66
C THR A 135 -1.29 -0.97 6.80
N PRO A 136 -1.32 -0.84 5.46
CA PRO A 136 -1.65 -1.96 4.59
C PRO A 136 -0.66 -3.12 4.81
N ARG A 137 -1.15 -4.36 4.86
CA ARG A 137 -0.28 -5.54 4.69
C ARG A 137 0.05 -5.69 3.21
N LEU A 138 1.25 -6.16 2.89
CA LEU A 138 1.61 -6.60 1.55
C LEU A 138 1.70 -8.13 1.55
N ILE A 139 1.09 -8.78 0.57
CA ILE A 139 1.26 -10.20 0.31
C ILE A 139 1.86 -10.38 -1.08
N LEU A 140 2.90 -11.19 -1.17
CA LEU A 140 3.46 -11.70 -2.40
C LEU A 140 3.16 -13.20 -2.39
N ASP A 141 2.33 -13.68 -3.31
CA ASP A 141 2.11 -15.14 -3.46
C ASP A 141 2.40 -15.61 -4.87
N SER A 142 2.53 -16.93 -5.05
CA SER A 142 2.67 -17.56 -6.36
C SER A 142 2.18 -19.00 -6.30
N ALA A 143 1.72 -19.53 -7.43
CA ALA A 143 1.38 -20.96 -7.54
C ALA A 143 2.62 -21.86 -7.41
N GLU A 144 3.77 -21.41 -7.92
CA GLU A 144 5.01 -22.17 -8.00
C GLU A 144 6.21 -21.40 -7.39
N PRO A 145 7.24 -22.10 -6.87
CA PRO A 145 8.54 -21.53 -6.53
C PRO A 145 9.23 -20.82 -7.71
N GLY A 146 10.26 -20.02 -7.43
CA GLY A 146 11.02 -19.31 -8.47
C GLY A 146 10.29 -18.14 -9.15
N SER A 147 9.12 -17.74 -8.65
CA SER A 147 8.31 -16.61 -9.18
C SER A 147 8.74 -15.23 -8.65
N GLY A 148 10.00 -15.06 -8.24
CA GLY A 148 10.57 -13.74 -7.87
C GLY A 148 10.09 -13.11 -6.54
N LYS A 149 9.28 -13.77 -5.72
CA LYS A 149 8.76 -13.21 -4.46
C LYS A 149 9.85 -12.69 -3.52
N THR A 150 10.84 -13.54 -3.23
CA THR A 150 12.01 -13.23 -2.40
C THR A 150 12.75 -12.00 -2.92
N ARG A 151 12.96 -11.91 -4.25
CA ARG A 151 13.61 -10.77 -4.91
C ARG A 151 12.87 -9.44 -4.68
N VAL A 152 11.55 -9.44 -4.57
CA VAL A 152 10.79 -8.23 -4.22
C VAL A 152 11.05 -7.83 -2.75
N LEU A 153 11.19 -8.79 -1.83
CA LEU A 153 11.57 -8.50 -0.43
C LEU A 153 13.05 -8.07 -0.30
N GLU A 154 13.97 -8.72 -1.02
CA GLU A 154 15.39 -8.33 -1.10
C GLU A 154 15.56 -6.90 -1.64
N VAL A 155 14.72 -6.46 -2.59
CA VAL A 155 14.69 -5.06 -3.04
C VAL A 155 14.00 -4.15 -2.02
N ALA A 156 12.94 -4.62 -1.36
CA ALA A 156 12.26 -3.86 -0.31
C ALA A 156 13.21 -3.53 0.86
N GLN A 157 14.08 -4.44 1.27
CA GLN A 157 14.99 -4.26 2.41
C GLN A 157 15.88 -3.02 2.26
N PHE A 158 16.24 -2.64 1.04
CA PHE A 158 17.06 -1.45 0.77
C PHE A 158 16.25 -0.15 0.58
N LEU A 159 14.91 -0.21 0.57
CA LEU A 159 14.02 0.93 0.28
C LEU A 159 13.03 1.27 1.40
N VAL A 160 12.70 0.33 2.29
CA VAL A 160 11.78 0.56 3.42
C VAL A 160 12.48 1.18 4.64
N ARG A 161 11.69 1.75 5.54
CA ARG A 161 12.15 2.21 6.85
C ARG A 161 12.35 1.03 7.80
N ALA A 162 13.54 0.94 8.41
CA ALA A 162 13.90 -0.05 9.44
C ALA A 162 13.51 -1.51 9.06
N PRO A 163 14.09 -2.08 8.00
CA PRO A 163 13.79 -3.44 7.55
C PRO A 163 14.17 -4.50 8.58
N GLU A 164 13.29 -5.49 8.76
CA GLU A 164 13.56 -6.73 9.52
C GLU A 164 13.22 -7.91 8.60
N MET A 165 14.24 -8.42 7.90
CA MET A 165 14.12 -9.50 6.90
C MET A 165 14.24 -10.86 7.60
N THR A 166 13.20 -11.70 7.53
CA THR A 166 13.14 -12.95 8.29
C THR A 166 12.47 -14.10 7.54
N ILE A 167 13.04 -15.29 7.70
CA ILE A 167 12.51 -16.57 7.18
C ILE A 167 11.90 -17.40 8.32
N SER A 168 12.37 -17.22 9.56
CA SER A 168 11.86 -17.97 10.73
C SER A 168 12.08 -17.25 12.08
N ALA A 169 11.37 -16.15 12.31
CA ALA A 169 11.30 -15.54 13.64
C ALA A 169 10.21 -16.18 14.52
N THR A 170 10.52 -16.41 15.80
CA THR A 170 9.47 -16.75 16.79
C THR A 170 8.56 -15.54 17.02
N THR A 171 7.26 -15.74 17.26
CA THR A 171 6.37 -14.61 17.54
C THR A 171 6.78 -13.82 18.78
N ALA A 172 7.42 -14.47 19.76
CA ALA A 172 7.96 -13.82 20.95
C ALA A 172 9.21 -12.95 20.67
N ALA A 173 9.94 -13.19 19.57
CA ALA A 173 10.94 -12.26 19.07
C ALA A 173 10.27 -11.07 18.37
N LEU A 174 9.36 -11.34 17.42
CA LEU A 174 8.62 -10.30 16.68
C LEU A 174 7.87 -9.32 17.60
N PHE A 175 7.21 -9.82 18.65
CA PHE A 175 6.56 -8.96 19.66
C PHE A 175 7.52 -8.02 20.39
N ARG A 176 8.80 -8.40 20.55
CA ARG A 176 9.80 -7.54 21.18
C ARG A 176 10.39 -6.55 20.19
N MET A 177 10.73 -6.97 18.98
CA MET A 177 11.32 -6.08 17.96
C MET A 177 10.35 -4.95 17.56
N VAL A 178 9.04 -5.25 17.44
CA VAL A 178 7.98 -4.24 17.21
C VAL A 178 7.71 -3.35 18.44
N ALA A 179 8.09 -3.79 19.64
CA ALA A 179 7.95 -2.99 20.87
C ALA A 179 9.17 -2.14 21.21
N ASP A 180 10.36 -2.54 20.74
CA ASP A 180 11.62 -1.81 20.88
C ASP A 180 11.68 -0.62 19.89
N GLY A 181 11.15 -0.79 18.66
CA GLY A 181 10.98 0.32 17.73
C GLY A 181 10.06 0.02 16.53
N PRO A 182 9.62 1.06 15.82
CA PRO A 182 8.86 0.91 14.57
C PRO A 182 9.73 0.33 13.46
N ILE A 183 9.56 -0.96 13.18
CA ILE A 183 10.22 -1.74 12.11
C ILE A 183 9.28 -2.04 10.94
N THR A 184 9.84 -2.37 9.78
CA THR A 184 9.12 -2.99 8.65
C THR A 184 9.46 -4.47 8.58
N ILE A 185 8.49 -5.33 8.86
CA ILE A 185 8.67 -6.79 8.81
C ILE A 185 8.65 -7.26 7.34
N LEU A 186 9.71 -7.93 6.89
CA LEU A 186 9.79 -8.57 5.58
C LEU A 186 9.91 -10.08 5.81
N PHE A 187 8.79 -10.80 5.74
CA PHE A 187 8.71 -12.22 6.11
C PHE A 187 8.60 -13.09 4.85
N ASP A 188 9.59 -13.95 4.57
CA ASP A 188 9.53 -14.95 3.49
C ASP A 188 9.15 -16.35 4.00
N GLU A 189 8.84 -17.26 3.07
CA GLU A 189 8.42 -18.65 3.30
C GLU A 189 7.22 -18.81 4.27
N VAL A 190 6.34 -17.80 4.38
CA VAL A 190 5.26 -17.81 5.39
C VAL A 190 4.22 -18.92 5.17
N ASP A 191 4.16 -19.50 3.97
CA ASP A 191 3.33 -20.67 3.70
C ASP A 191 3.81 -21.92 4.44
N ALA A 192 5.13 -22.10 4.64
CA ALA A 192 5.67 -23.20 5.44
C ALA A 192 5.18 -23.13 6.90
N ILE A 193 4.96 -21.91 7.40
CA ILE A 193 4.43 -21.62 8.74
C ILE A 193 2.91 -21.85 8.78
N PHE A 194 2.15 -21.33 7.82
CA PHE A 194 0.68 -21.45 7.82
C PHE A 194 0.14 -22.76 7.21
N ASN A 195 1.01 -23.69 6.79
CA ASN A 195 0.60 -24.97 6.24
C ASN A 195 -0.13 -25.86 7.26
N LEU A 196 -1.41 -26.13 7.01
CA LEU A 196 -2.27 -27.00 7.82
C LEU A 196 -1.70 -28.40 8.09
N LYS A 197 -0.77 -28.91 7.26
CA LYS A 197 -0.11 -30.20 7.47
C LYS A 197 0.99 -30.16 8.55
N ASN A 198 1.56 -28.99 8.81
CA ASN A 198 2.73 -28.84 9.69
C ASN A 198 2.36 -28.72 11.18
N GLY A 199 1.07 -28.74 11.52
CA GLY A 199 0.56 -28.93 12.89
C GLY A 199 0.76 -27.77 13.87
N GLY A 200 1.46 -26.70 13.47
CA GLY A 200 1.77 -25.57 14.32
C GLY A 200 0.56 -24.67 14.61
N ASN A 201 0.29 -24.42 15.90
CA ASN A 201 -0.76 -23.50 16.33
C ASN A 201 -0.30 -22.03 16.23
N HIS A 202 -0.05 -21.55 15.00
CA HIS A 202 0.47 -20.20 14.72
C HIS A 202 -0.56 -19.07 14.92
N GLU A 203 -1.56 -19.27 15.78
CA GLU A 203 -2.55 -18.28 16.20
C GLU A 203 -1.91 -16.99 16.73
N ASP A 204 -0.77 -17.09 17.41
CA ASP A 204 -0.01 -15.94 17.91
C ASP A 204 0.51 -15.03 16.78
N LEU A 205 1.10 -15.62 15.74
CA LEU A 205 1.56 -14.86 14.57
C LEU A 205 0.38 -14.35 13.75
N ARG A 206 -0.67 -15.17 13.59
CA ARG A 206 -1.92 -14.76 12.95
C ARG A 206 -2.57 -13.59 13.67
N ALA A 207 -2.52 -13.54 15.00
CA ALA A 207 -3.01 -12.43 15.81
C ALA A 207 -2.16 -11.17 15.64
N LEU A 208 -0.82 -11.29 15.70
CA LEU A 208 0.12 -10.18 15.42
C LEU A 208 -0.20 -9.54 14.06
N LEU A 209 -0.26 -10.35 13.00
CA LEU A 209 -0.50 -9.87 11.64
C LEU A 209 -1.93 -9.27 11.47
N ASN A 210 -2.96 -9.90 12.06
CA ASN A 210 -4.35 -9.43 12.01
C ASN A 210 -4.62 -8.17 12.82
N ALA A 211 -3.90 -7.93 13.91
CA ALA A 211 -4.11 -6.79 14.81
C ALA A 211 -3.21 -5.61 14.43
N GLY A 212 -1.92 -5.90 14.20
CA GLY A 212 -0.86 -4.94 13.91
C GLY A 212 -0.97 -4.13 12.62
N TYR A 213 -2.05 -4.31 11.86
CA TYR A 213 -2.39 -3.40 10.76
C TYR A 213 -3.03 -2.09 11.26
N LYS A 214 -3.35 -1.97 12.56
CA LYS A 214 -3.95 -0.78 13.19
C LYS A 214 -3.09 -0.20 14.31
N ARG A 215 -2.90 1.13 14.32
CA ARG A 215 -1.95 1.83 15.21
C ARG A 215 -2.21 1.65 16.70
N SER A 216 -3.48 1.51 17.10
CA SER A 216 -3.87 1.29 18.51
C SER A 216 -3.91 -0.19 18.94
N ALA A 217 -3.36 -1.12 18.14
CA ALA A 217 -3.39 -2.54 18.44
C ALA A 217 -2.31 -2.94 19.45
N THR A 218 -2.74 -3.58 20.54
CA THR A 218 -1.86 -4.24 21.52
C THR A 218 -2.28 -5.69 21.72
N ILE A 219 -1.32 -6.56 22.02
CA ILE A 219 -1.54 -7.97 22.34
C ILE A 219 -1.01 -8.28 23.73
N ALA A 220 -1.88 -8.79 24.60
CA ALA A 220 -1.52 -9.16 25.96
C ALA A 220 -0.84 -10.52 26.00
N ARG A 221 0.33 -10.63 26.65
CA ARG A 221 1.06 -11.90 26.85
C ARG A 221 1.55 -12.01 28.30
N CYS A 222 1.68 -13.24 28.78
CA CYS A 222 2.30 -13.50 30.08
C CYS A 222 3.83 -13.55 29.91
N VAL A 223 4.55 -12.83 30.78
CA VAL A 223 6.00 -12.64 30.72
C VAL A 223 6.59 -12.84 32.12
N GLY A 224 7.78 -13.43 32.18
CA GLY A 224 8.48 -13.80 33.43
C GLY A 224 8.42 -15.29 33.74
N ASP A 225 9.16 -15.72 34.75
CA ASP A 225 9.19 -17.11 35.20
C ASP A 225 7.86 -17.55 35.82
N ALA A 226 7.62 -18.86 35.91
CA ALA A 226 6.43 -19.45 36.50
C ALA A 226 6.13 -19.03 37.96
N ARG A 227 7.10 -18.41 38.66
CA ARG A 227 6.95 -17.84 40.02
C ARG A 227 6.63 -16.34 40.05
N ALA A 228 6.73 -15.65 38.91
CA ALA A 228 6.67 -14.18 38.81
C ALA A 228 5.99 -13.70 37.50
N MET A 229 5.04 -14.48 36.97
CA MET A 229 4.28 -14.16 35.77
C MET A 229 3.57 -12.80 35.88
N LYS A 230 3.84 -11.90 34.94
CA LYS A 230 3.13 -10.62 34.75
C LYS A 230 2.41 -10.63 33.40
N VAL A 231 1.28 -9.93 33.30
CA VAL A 231 0.62 -9.69 32.01
C VAL A 231 1.12 -8.38 31.44
N GLU A 232 1.80 -8.47 30.30
CA GLU A 232 2.35 -7.34 29.55
C GLU A 232 1.56 -7.12 28.26
N LYS A 233 1.46 -5.88 27.78
CA LYS A 233 0.74 -5.53 26.55
C LYS A 233 1.74 -5.02 25.51
N PHE A 234 2.12 -5.88 24.57
CA PHE A 234 3.00 -5.52 23.47
C PHE A 234 2.22 -4.68 22.44
N PRO A 235 2.72 -3.50 22.02
CA PRO A 235 2.27 -2.91 20.76
C PRO A 235 2.62 -3.85 19.61
N VAL A 236 1.79 -3.88 18.57
CA VAL A 236 2.00 -4.76 17.41
C VAL A 236 1.91 -4.03 16.07
N TYR A 237 1.85 -2.70 16.10
CA TYR A 237 1.79 -1.89 14.88
C TYR A 237 3.15 -1.80 14.21
N ALA A 238 3.23 -2.31 12.99
CA ALA A 238 4.40 -2.30 12.13
C ALA A 238 3.94 -2.60 10.70
N PRO A 239 4.47 -1.97 9.64
CA PRO A 239 4.31 -2.47 8.28
C PRO A 239 4.79 -3.92 8.18
N ALA A 240 4.13 -4.73 7.34
CA ALA A 240 4.59 -6.08 7.04
C ALA A 240 4.31 -6.50 5.60
N ALA A 241 5.33 -7.03 4.95
CA ALA A 241 5.26 -7.78 3.70
C ALA A 241 5.45 -9.27 3.99
N LEU A 242 4.65 -10.12 3.32
CA LEU A 242 4.60 -11.56 3.54
C LEU A 242 4.73 -12.29 2.19
N ALA A 243 5.78 -13.09 2.00
CA ALA A 243 5.98 -13.90 0.81
C ALA A 243 5.75 -15.39 1.08
N GLY A 244 5.03 -16.07 0.17
CA GLY A 244 4.79 -17.52 0.28
C GLY A 244 4.09 -18.15 -0.93
N ILE A 245 3.84 -19.45 -0.89
CA ILE A 245 3.02 -20.18 -1.87
C ILE A 245 1.52 -19.90 -1.63
N ALA A 246 0.78 -19.71 -2.73
CA ALA A 246 -0.64 -19.36 -2.73
C ALA A 246 -1.51 -20.44 -2.05
N GLY A 247 -2.64 -20.02 -1.47
CA GLY A 247 -3.61 -20.92 -0.84
C GLY A 247 -3.31 -21.36 0.60
N HIS A 248 -2.09 -21.11 1.12
CA HIS A 248 -1.75 -21.36 2.53
C HIS A 248 -2.02 -20.17 3.46
N MET A 249 -2.11 -18.95 2.93
CA MET A 249 -2.35 -17.74 3.71
C MET A 249 -3.76 -17.72 4.35
N PRO A 250 -3.90 -17.47 5.67
CA PRO A 250 -5.21 -17.33 6.31
C PRO A 250 -6.01 -16.14 5.77
N ALA A 251 -7.29 -16.35 5.40
CA ALA A 251 -8.17 -15.31 4.85
C ALA A 251 -8.38 -14.08 5.77
N THR A 252 -8.11 -14.21 7.07
CA THR A 252 -8.12 -13.06 7.99
C THR A 252 -6.98 -12.07 7.68
N ILE A 253 -5.84 -12.57 7.19
CA ILE A 253 -4.67 -11.77 6.80
C ILE A 253 -4.86 -11.22 5.39
N THR A 254 -5.30 -12.03 4.41
CA THR A 254 -5.50 -11.56 3.02
C THR A 254 -6.49 -10.40 2.93
N THR A 255 -7.60 -10.45 3.68
CA THR A 255 -8.58 -9.35 3.73
C THR A 255 -8.04 -8.05 4.37
N ARG A 256 -6.81 -8.03 4.90
CA ARG A 256 -6.10 -6.83 5.42
C ARG A 256 -4.93 -6.40 4.53
N ALA A 257 -4.78 -7.04 3.38
CA ALA A 257 -3.61 -6.91 2.52
C ALA A 257 -3.92 -6.40 1.12
N ILE A 258 -2.87 -5.94 0.46
CA ILE A 258 -2.79 -5.88 -1.00
C ILE A 258 -2.00 -7.11 -1.44
N THR A 259 -2.60 -7.96 -2.28
CA THR A 259 -2.02 -9.23 -2.71
C THR A 259 -1.50 -9.12 -4.15
N VAL A 260 -0.23 -9.48 -4.36
CA VAL A 260 0.41 -9.60 -5.66
C VAL A 260 0.60 -11.09 -5.98
N HIS A 261 -0.20 -11.61 -6.91
CA HIS A 261 -0.10 -12.98 -7.42
C HIS A 261 1.04 -13.09 -8.45
N MET A 262 2.28 -13.16 -7.94
CA MET A 262 3.50 -13.24 -8.73
C MET A 262 3.50 -14.48 -9.64
N LYS A 263 4.04 -14.30 -10.84
CA LYS A 263 4.20 -15.33 -11.86
C LYS A 263 5.68 -15.53 -12.16
N ARG A 264 6.06 -16.72 -12.60
CA ARG A 264 7.41 -16.96 -13.12
C ARG A 264 7.63 -16.09 -14.36
N ARG A 265 8.71 -15.29 -14.35
CA ARG A 265 9.06 -14.42 -15.49
C ARG A 265 9.19 -15.21 -16.78
N ARG A 266 8.81 -14.60 -17.90
CA ARG A 266 9.03 -15.12 -19.26
C ARG A 266 10.51 -15.05 -19.63
N ALA A 267 10.89 -15.71 -20.72
CA ALA A 267 12.25 -15.64 -21.26
C ALA A 267 12.57 -14.28 -21.92
N ASP A 268 11.55 -13.56 -22.35
CA ASP A 268 11.58 -12.25 -23.00
C ASP A 268 11.24 -11.07 -22.06
N GLU A 269 11.14 -11.33 -20.75
CA GLU A 269 11.03 -10.29 -19.71
C GLU A 269 12.42 -10.02 -19.10
N PRO A 270 13.15 -8.98 -19.55
CA PRO A 270 14.45 -8.66 -19.00
C PRO A 270 14.31 -8.09 -17.58
N VAL A 271 15.12 -8.60 -16.67
CA VAL A 271 15.39 -8.01 -15.35
C VAL A 271 16.90 -8.03 -15.12
N ALA A 272 17.41 -7.03 -14.41
CA ALA A 272 18.82 -6.95 -14.08
C ALA A 272 19.26 -8.11 -13.16
N GLU A 273 20.54 -8.45 -13.24
CA GLU A 273 21.19 -9.23 -12.19
C GLU A 273 21.19 -8.44 -10.87
N PHE A 274 21.24 -9.16 -9.76
CA PHE A 274 21.18 -8.60 -8.41
C PHE A 274 22.47 -8.98 -7.70
N TRP A 275 23.35 -8.00 -7.56
CA TRP A 275 24.59 -8.06 -6.80
C TRP A 275 24.38 -7.15 -5.58
N GLU A 276 24.45 -7.70 -4.38
CA GLU A 276 23.90 -7.05 -3.18
C GLU A 276 24.62 -5.73 -2.87
N GLU A 277 25.93 -5.69 -3.10
CA GLU A 277 26.82 -4.54 -2.91
C GLU A 277 26.59 -3.42 -3.95
N ASP A 278 26.05 -3.76 -5.12
CA ASP A 278 25.60 -2.79 -6.13
C ASP A 278 24.22 -2.25 -5.79
N VAL A 279 23.30 -3.14 -5.39
CA VAL A 279 21.92 -2.80 -5.04
C VAL A 279 21.88 -1.92 -3.79
N GLU A 280 22.63 -2.22 -2.71
CA GLU A 280 22.68 -1.35 -1.53
C GLU A 280 23.23 0.03 -1.90
N ARG A 281 24.31 0.08 -2.69
CA ARG A 281 24.99 1.32 -3.09
C ARG A 281 24.09 2.23 -3.93
N GLU A 282 23.32 1.67 -4.87
CA GLU A 282 22.38 2.43 -5.69
C GLU A 282 21.07 2.75 -4.95
N ALA A 283 20.57 1.85 -4.10
CA ALA A 283 19.33 2.07 -3.34
C ALA A 283 19.49 3.11 -2.22
N ARG A 284 20.66 3.22 -1.58
CA ARG A 284 20.92 4.16 -0.48
C ARG A 284 20.46 5.60 -0.79
N PRO A 285 20.93 6.29 -1.85
CA PRO A 285 20.46 7.64 -2.17
C PRO A 285 18.98 7.71 -2.56
N ILE A 286 18.39 6.62 -3.06
CA ILE A 286 16.95 6.55 -3.39
C ILE A 286 16.11 6.48 -2.10
N ARG A 287 16.49 5.60 -1.17
CA ARG A 287 15.86 5.44 0.14
C ARG A 287 15.99 6.70 0.99
N ASP A 288 17.17 7.32 0.99
CA ASP A 288 17.42 8.49 1.83
C ASP A 288 16.67 9.73 1.29
N ALA A 289 16.52 9.86 -0.05
CA ALA A 289 15.62 10.84 -0.66
C ALA A 289 14.13 10.54 -0.41
N LEU A 290 13.72 9.27 -0.46
CA LEU A 290 12.37 8.81 -0.13
C LEU A 290 11.99 9.13 1.32
N ALA A 291 12.90 8.86 2.26
CA ALA A 291 12.73 9.16 3.68
C ALA A 291 12.59 10.67 3.92
N ALA A 292 13.52 11.48 3.37
CA ALA A 292 13.51 12.93 3.53
C ALA A 292 12.24 13.57 2.93
N TRP A 293 11.81 13.15 1.73
CA TRP A 293 10.55 13.64 1.15
C TRP A 293 9.34 13.22 2.00
N MET A 294 9.27 11.95 2.41
CA MET A 294 8.17 11.46 3.25
C MET A 294 8.07 12.20 4.59
N GLU A 295 9.19 12.56 5.21
CA GLU A 295 9.23 13.37 6.43
C GLU A 295 8.56 14.74 6.23
N THR A 296 8.80 15.43 5.10
CA THR A 296 8.16 16.72 4.81
C THR A 296 6.64 16.67 4.69
N ILE A 297 6.06 15.51 4.34
CA ILE A 297 4.61 15.36 4.10
C ILE A 297 3.88 14.51 5.15
N ALA A 298 4.59 13.80 6.02
CA ALA A 298 4.04 12.77 6.91
C ALA A 298 2.83 13.23 7.75
N GLU A 299 2.91 14.41 8.36
CA GLU A 299 1.82 14.98 9.17
C GLU A 299 0.59 15.35 8.33
N HIS A 300 0.79 15.82 7.10
CA HIS A 300 -0.29 16.10 6.16
C HIS A 300 -0.99 14.80 5.74
N VAL A 301 -0.26 13.85 5.16
CA VAL A 301 -0.86 12.62 4.58
C VAL A 301 -1.55 11.73 5.61
N GLY A 302 -1.07 11.70 6.87
CA GLY A 302 -1.75 11.00 7.96
C GLY A 302 -3.14 11.59 8.30
N ARG A 303 -3.32 12.89 8.10
CA ARG A 303 -4.59 13.60 8.31
C ARG A 303 -5.49 13.63 7.08
N SER A 304 -4.93 13.55 5.87
CA SER A 304 -5.67 13.61 4.61
C SER A 304 -6.77 12.55 4.47
N ARG A 305 -7.81 12.91 3.70
CA ARG A 305 -8.98 12.08 3.40
C ARG A 305 -9.20 12.07 1.87
N PRO A 306 -8.32 11.38 1.12
CA PRO A 306 -8.36 11.38 -0.35
C PRO A 306 -9.63 10.72 -0.89
N ASP A 307 -10.09 11.17 -2.05
CA ASP A 307 -11.23 10.57 -2.74
C ASP A 307 -10.89 9.16 -3.23
N MET A 308 -11.68 8.18 -2.78
CA MET A 308 -11.52 6.76 -3.11
C MET A 308 -12.18 6.44 -4.46
N PRO A 309 -11.63 5.48 -5.25
CA PRO A 309 -12.26 5.10 -6.52
C PRO A 309 -13.65 4.50 -6.35
N THR A 310 -14.52 4.72 -7.35
CA THR A 310 -15.88 4.17 -7.38
C THR A 310 -15.90 2.65 -7.10
N GLY A 311 -16.72 2.24 -6.13
CA GLY A 311 -16.82 0.84 -5.68
C GLY A 311 -15.88 0.48 -4.52
N VAL A 312 -14.78 1.19 -4.32
CA VAL A 312 -13.83 0.92 -3.22
C VAL A 312 -14.38 1.48 -1.91
N ARG A 313 -14.84 0.59 -1.03
CA ARG A 313 -15.46 0.92 0.27
C ARG A 313 -14.85 0.13 1.41
N ASP A 314 -15.33 0.37 2.63
CA ASP A 314 -15.05 -0.41 3.83
C ASP A 314 -13.55 -0.73 4.04
N ARG A 315 -13.19 -2.01 4.15
CA ARG A 315 -11.80 -2.41 4.42
C ARG A 315 -10.85 -2.18 3.25
N PRO A 316 -11.20 -2.47 1.97
CA PRO A 316 -10.43 -2.00 0.82
C PRO A 316 -10.10 -0.49 0.87
N ALA A 317 -11.06 0.36 1.24
CA ALA A 317 -10.81 1.79 1.41
C ALA A 317 -9.89 2.11 2.60
N GLU A 318 -10.09 1.43 3.74
CA GLU A 318 -9.21 1.57 4.92
C GLU A 318 -7.76 1.18 4.63
N ILE A 319 -7.52 0.16 3.80
CA ILE A 319 -6.21 -0.34 3.36
C ILE A 319 -5.54 0.63 2.38
N TRP A 320 -6.27 1.14 1.38
CA TRP A 320 -5.69 1.93 0.29
C TRP A 320 -5.54 3.42 0.57
N ARG A 321 -6.32 3.97 1.52
CA ARG A 321 -6.28 5.41 1.88
C ARG A 321 -4.86 5.95 2.15
N PRO A 322 -3.95 5.26 2.89
CA PRO A 322 -2.58 5.75 3.09
C PRO A 322 -1.81 5.92 1.78
N LEU A 323 -1.93 4.95 0.87
CA LEU A 323 -1.20 4.96 -0.41
C LEU A 323 -1.72 6.04 -1.35
N ILE A 324 -3.04 6.24 -1.41
CA ILE A 324 -3.65 7.30 -2.21
C ILE A 324 -3.35 8.69 -1.61
N ALA A 325 -3.29 8.83 -0.28
CA ALA A 325 -2.91 10.10 0.35
C ALA A 325 -1.46 10.50 0.04
N ILE A 326 -0.54 9.54 -0.05
CA ILE A 326 0.85 9.78 -0.48
C ILE A 326 0.91 10.14 -1.97
N ALA A 327 0.14 9.44 -2.81
CA ALA A 327 0.06 9.74 -4.24
C ALA A 327 -0.52 11.13 -4.53
N ASP A 328 -1.54 11.55 -3.78
CA ASP A 328 -2.14 12.89 -3.86
C ASP A 328 -1.15 13.99 -3.44
N ALA A 329 -0.25 13.70 -2.50
CA ALA A 329 0.84 14.61 -2.10
C ALA A 329 2.07 14.58 -3.03
N ALA A 330 2.26 13.51 -3.82
CA ALA A 330 3.32 13.41 -4.82
C ALA A 330 3.01 14.20 -6.11
N GLY A 331 1.73 14.27 -6.46
CA GLY A 331 1.23 15.02 -7.61
C GLY A 331 1.54 14.37 -8.97
N ASP A 332 1.44 15.17 -10.02
CA ASP A 332 1.54 14.75 -11.43
C ASP A 332 0.65 13.52 -11.74
N HIS A 333 1.20 12.41 -12.24
CA HIS A 333 0.43 11.23 -12.62
C HIS A 333 0.02 10.33 -11.44
N TRP A 334 0.71 10.44 -10.29
CA TRP A 334 0.54 9.53 -9.14
C TRP A 334 -0.89 9.48 -8.57
N PRO A 335 -1.63 10.59 -8.41
CA PRO A 335 -3.05 10.58 -8.03
C PRO A 335 -3.92 9.65 -8.89
N THR A 336 -3.61 9.57 -10.20
CA THR A 336 -4.31 8.70 -11.15
C THR A 336 -3.79 7.26 -11.04
N THR A 337 -2.47 7.07 -11.07
CA THR A 337 -1.81 5.74 -10.98
C THR A 337 -2.20 4.98 -9.71
N ALA A 338 -2.29 5.65 -8.56
CA ALA A 338 -2.70 5.03 -7.30
C ALA A 338 -4.17 4.60 -7.32
N ARG A 339 -5.05 5.37 -7.99
CA ARG A 339 -6.48 5.06 -8.10
C ARG A 339 -6.74 3.92 -9.09
N THR A 340 -6.05 3.86 -10.23
CA THR A 340 -6.16 2.73 -11.16
C THR A 340 -5.55 1.45 -10.57
N ALA A 341 -4.40 1.55 -9.88
CA ALA A 341 -3.83 0.42 -9.14
C ALA A 341 -4.78 -0.09 -8.05
N CYS A 342 -5.40 0.82 -7.28
CA CYS A 342 -6.40 0.47 -6.28
C CYS A 342 -7.58 -0.29 -6.89
N GLN A 343 -8.14 0.20 -8.01
CA GLN A 343 -9.20 -0.49 -8.74
C GLN A 343 -8.77 -1.88 -9.23
N HIS A 344 -7.58 -2.00 -9.82
CA HIS A 344 -7.03 -3.27 -10.28
C HIS A 344 -6.96 -4.30 -9.15
N PHE A 345 -6.28 -3.98 -8.04
CA PHE A 345 -6.08 -4.94 -6.94
C PHE A 345 -7.39 -5.28 -6.21
N VAL A 346 -8.29 -4.31 -5.99
CA VAL A 346 -9.58 -4.56 -5.32
C VAL A 346 -10.52 -5.36 -6.22
N THR A 347 -10.54 -5.11 -7.53
CA THR A 347 -11.37 -5.87 -8.47
C THR A 347 -10.81 -7.28 -8.68
N HIS A 348 -9.49 -7.43 -8.84
CA HIS A 348 -8.89 -8.75 -9.04
C HIS A 348 -9.06 -9.65 -7.81
N ALA A 349 -8.95 -9.11 -6.58
CA ALA A 349 -9.28 -9.83 -5.36
C ALA A 349 -10.73 -10.36 -5.39
N ALA A 350 -11.70 -9.55 -5.82
CA ALA A 350 -13.09 -9.97 -5.96
C ALA A 350 -13.36 -11.01 -7.07
N THR A 351 -12.42 -11.23 -8.00
CA THR A 351 -12.52 -12.30 -9.03
C THR A 351 -11.98 -13.65 -8.56
N GLN A 352 -11.18 -13.69 -7.50
CA GLN A 352 -10.79 -14.94 -6.85
C GLN A 352 -11.88 -15.33 -5.84
N PRO A 353 -12.45 -16.55 -5.87
CA PRO A 353 -13.47 -16.94 -4.90
C PRO A 353 -12.83 -17.17 -3.52
N ASP A 354 -12.82 -16.10 -2.70
CA ASP A 354 -12.27 -15.93 -1.33
C ASP A 354 -12.47 -17.12 -0.37
N SER A 355 -13.43 -18.00 -0.65
CA SER A 355 -13.53 -19.28 0.03
C SER A 355 -14.25 -20.32 -0.83
N ILE A 356 -14.05 -21.60 -0.51
CA ILE A 356 -14.81 -22.72 -1.05
C ILE A 356 -16.34 -22.53 -0.91
N GLY A 357 -16.81 -21.79 0.10
CA GLY A 357 -18.25 -21.50 0.24
C GLY A 357 -18.75 -20.41 -0.71
N ILE A 358 -17.90 -19.45 -1.11
CA ILE A 358 -18.20 -18.45 -2.14
C ILE A 358 -18.19 -19.11 -3.53
N ARG A 359 -17.22 -20.00 -3.81
CA ARG A 359 -17.26 -20.83 -5.03
C ARG A 359 -18.52 -21.68 -5.09
N LEU A 360 -18.93 -22.30 -3.96
CA LEU A 360 -20.19 -23.03 -3.89
C LEU A 360 -21.42 -22.15 -4.19
N LEU A 361 -21.44 -20.91 -3.69
CA LEU A 361 -22.53 -19.97 -3.99
C LEU A 361 -22.55 -19.58 -5.48
N ALA A 362 -21.39 -19.36 -6.11
CA ALA A 362 -21.27 -19.04 -7.53
C ALA A 362 -21.71 -20.21 -8.42
N ASP A 363 -21.17 -21.42 -8.18
CA ASP A 363 -21.55 -22.64 -8.91
C ASP A 363 -23.05 -22.94 -8.76
N LEU A 364 -23.65 -22.65 -7.60
CA LEU A 364 -25.10 -22.74 -7.37
C LEU A 364 -25.89 -21.64 -8.10
N GLN A 365 -25.37 -20.42 -8.22
CA GLN A 365 -25.99 -19.34 -9.00
C GLN A 365 -26.08 -19.76 -10.47
N THR A 366 -24.95 -20.15 -11.06
CA THR A 366 -24.88 -20.70 -12.41
C THR A 366 -25.85 -21.88 -12.57
N LEU A 367 -25.84 -22.84 -11.65
CA LEU A 367 -26.72 -24.02 -11.72
C LEU A 367 -28.21 -23.65 -11.72
N PHE A 368 -28.66 -22.79 -10.81
CA PHE A 368 -30.08 -22.39 -10.74
C PHE A 368 -30.50 -21.54 -11.95
N THR A 369 -29.62 -20.65 -12.44
CA THR A 369 -29.87 -19.85 -13.65
C THR A 369 -29.92 -20.72 -14.91
N THR A 370 -28.99 -21.67 -15.10
CA THR A 370 -28.99 -22.61 -16.23
C THR A 370 -30.15 -23.61 -16.17
N ARG A 371 -30.70 -23.90 -14.98
CA ARG A 371 -31.87 -24.78 -14.78
C ARG A 371 -33.21 -24.05 -14.80
N ASP A 372 -33.22 -22.72 -14.91
CA ASP A 372 -34.39 -21.82 -14.83
C ASP A 372 -35.42 -22.25 -13.76
N THR A 373 -35.00 -22.28 -12.49
CA THR A 373 -35.84 -22.77 -11.39
C THR A 373 -35.70 -21.96 -10.11
N ASP A 374 -36.80 -21.79 -9.37
CA ASP A 374 -36.81 -21.18 -8.04
C ASP A 374 -36.37 -22.14 -6.92
N ARG A 375 -36.27 -23.45 -7.21
CA ARG A 375 -36.02 -24.50 -6.20
C ARG A 375 -35.34 -25.75 -6.79
N MET A 376 -34.46 -26.38 -6.01
CA MET A 376 -33.82 -27.66 -6.39
C MET A 376 -33.65 -28.56 -5.16
N THR A 377 -33.78 -29.89 -5.33
CA THR A 377 -33.52 -30.81 -4.21
C THR A 377 -32.02 -30.94 -3.94
N THR A 378 -31.68 -31.33 -2.71
CA THR A 378 -30.29 -31.59 -2.31
C THR A 378 -29.66 -32.71 -3.14
N ALA A 379 -30.45 -33.67 -3.66
CA ALA A 379 -29.95 -34.70 -4.56
C ALA A 379 -29.59 -34.11 -5.92
N ASP A 380 -30.50 -33.37 -6.56
CA ASP A 380 -30.29 -32.76 -7.89
C ASP A 380 -29.11 -31.78 -7.90
N ILE A 381 -28.93 -31.05 -6.79
CA ILE A 381 -27.79 -30.16 -6.57
C ILE A 381 -26.49 -30.96 -6.49
N LEU A 382 -26.41 -32.00 -5.65
CA LEU A 382 -25.18 -32.76 -5.50
C LEU A 382 -24.79 -33.47 -6.79
N THR A 383 -25.75 -34.11 -7.48
CA THR A 383 -25.51 -34.74 -8.78
C THR A 383 -25.01 -33.75 -9.83
N ALA A 384 -25.57 -32.53 -9.87
CA ALA A 384 -25.13 -31.50 -10.80
C ALA A 384 -23.73 -30.95 -10.46
N LEU A 385 -23.44 -30.71 -9.18
CA LEU A 385 -22.13 -30.24 -8.72
C LEU A 385 -21.04 -31.30 -8.91
N HIS A 386 -21.34 -32.59 -8.69
CA HIS A 386 -20.40 -33.69 -8.94
C HIS A 386 -20.11 -33.92 -10.42
N GLY A 387 -21.01 -33.53 -11.32
CA GLY A 387 -20.83 -33.61 -12.78
C GLY A 387 -20.21 -32.37 -13.42
N HIS A 388 -19.55 -31.50 -12.65
CA HIS A 388 -18.91 -30.29 -13.14
C HIS A 388 -17.38 -30.42 -13.06
N ASP A 389 -16.75 -30.98 -14.10
CA ASP A 389 -15.35 -31.43 -14.11
C ASP A 389 -14.32 -30.40 -13.62
N GLU A 390 -14.52 -29.10 -13.90
CA GLU A 390 -13.62 -28.03 -13.45
C GLU A 390 -13.76 -27.64 -11.96
N SER A 391 -14.75 -28.21 -11.25
CA SER A 391 -15.11 -27.83 -9.87
C SER A 391 -14.87 -28.93 -8.83
N PRO A 392 -14.42 -28.57 -7.61
CA PRO A 392 -13.84 -29.50 -6.64
C PRO A 392 -14.89 -30.34 -5.88
N TRP A 393 -16.11 -30.50 -6.38
CA TRP A 393 -17.20 -31.13 -5.63
C TRP A 393 -17.18 -32.66 -5.70
N ALA A 394 -16.66 -33.22 -6.80
CA ALA A 394 -16.47 -34.66 -6.97
C ALA A 394 -15.38 -35.20 -6.01
N ASP A 395 -14.28 -34.45 -5.82
CA ASP A 395 -13.27 -34.75 -4.80
C ASP A 395 -12.91 -33.52 -3.95
N LEU A 396 -13.77 -33.20 -2.98
CA LEU A 396 -13.50 -32.16 -2.01
C LEU A 396 -12.68 -32.73 -0.85
N GLN A 397 -11.34 -32.67 -0.95
CA GLN A 397 -10.40 -33.10 0.10
C GLN A 397 -10.40 -34.63 0.36
N GLY A 398 -10.29 -35.42 -0.70
CA GLY A 398 -10.27 -36.89 -0.67
C GLY A 398 -11.64 -37.55 -0.53
N LYS A 399 -12.73 -36.79 -0.65
CA LYS A 399 -14.14 -37.23 -0.52
C LYS A 399 -15.10 -36.30 -1.28
N PRO A 400 -16.12 -36.83 -1.97
CA PRO A 400 -17.18 -36.00 -2.57
C PRO A 400 -17.86 -35.06 -1.57
N LEU A 401 -18.44 -33.97 -2.09
CA LEU A 401 -19.33 -33.11 -1.32
C LEU A 401 -20.59 -33.91 -0.93
N ASP A 402 -20.89 -33.99 0.37
CA ASP A 402 -22.08 -34.67 0.90
C ASP A 402 -23.16 -33.67 1.35
N ALA A 403 -24.41 -34.11 1.53
CA ALA A 403 -25.54 -33.26 1.92
C ALA A 403 -25.34 -32.48 3.23
N ARG A 404 -24.60 -33.04 4.19
CA ARG A 404 -24.27 -32.42 5.47
C ARG A 404 -23.12 -31.42 5.32
N ARG A 405 -22.14 -31.68 4.46
CA ARG A 405 -21.08 -30.73 4.07
C ARG A 405 -21.67 -29.54 3.31
N LEU A 406 -22.56 -29.78 2.34
CA LEU A 406 -23.32 -28.76 1.62
C LEU A 406 -24.09 -27.85 2.60
N GLY A 407 -24.90 -28.43 3.49
CA GLY A 407 -25.63 -27.67 4.50
C GLY A 407 -24.72 -26.92 5.49
N LYS A 408 -23.57 -27.48 5.87
CA LYS A 408 -22.59 -26.81 6.75
C LYS A 408 -21.83 -25.68 6.05
N LEU A 409 -21.67 -25.72 4.72
CA LEU A 409 -21.12 -24.62 3.94
C LEU A 409 -22.15 -23.51 3.76
N LEU A 410 -23.35 -23.85 3.27
CA LEU A 410 -24.42 -22.89 2.98
C LEU A 410 -24.95 -22.19 4.24
N GLY A 411 -25.06 -22.90 5.37
CA GLY A 411 -25.50 -22.32 6.64
C GLY A 411 -24.63 -21.20 7.19
N LYS A 412 -23.38 -21.05 6.72
CA LYS A 412 -22.51 -19.89 7.06
C LYS A 412 -23.02 -18.58 6.47
N TYR A 413 -23.76 -18.66 5.36
CA TYR A 413 -24.30 -17.53 4.60
C TYR A 413 -25.80 -17.36 4.86
N GLY A 414 -26.31 -17.89 5.98
CA GLY A 414 -27.72 -17.86 6.36
C GLY A 414 -28.62 -18.86 5.59
N VAL A 415 -28.13 -19.48 4.51
CA VAL A 415 -28.92 -20.35 3.63
C VAL A 415 -29.29 -21.67 4.32
N ARG A 416 -30.57 -22.08 4.25
CA ARG A 416 -31.12 -23.24 4.98
C ARG A 416 -31.89 -24.19 4.07
N SER A 417 -31.81 -25.50 4.37
CA SER A 417 -32.51 -26.52 3.58
C SER A 417 -33.98 -26.70 3.98
N THR A 418 -34.87 -26.34 3.06
CA THR A 418 -36.33 -26.38 3.23
C THR A 418 -36.92 -27.69 2.69
N ASN A 419 -38.21 -27.91 2.93
CA ASN A 419 -38.96 -29.04 2.38
C ASN A 419 -39.58 -28.64 1.03
N ILE A 420 -39.17 -29.30 -0.04
CA ILE A 420 -39.70 -29.10 -1.40
C ILE A 420 -40.70 -30.22 -1.71
N LYS A 421 -41.94 -29.85 -2.07
CA LYS A 421 -42.91 -30.78 -2.67
C LYS A 421 -42.50 -31.04 -4.12
N GLN A 422 -42.36 -32.30 -4.50
CA GLN A 422 -42.06 -32.74 -5.87
C GLN A 422 -43.35 -33.05 -6.64
N THR A 423 -43.30 -33.02 -7.97
CA THR A 423 -44.44 -33.20 -8.87
C THR A 423 -45.11 -34.58 -8.74
N GLY A 424 -44.42 -35.59 -8.19
CA GLY A 424 -44.95 -36.91 -7.86
C GLY A 424 -45.52 -37.06 -6.43
N GLY A 425 -45.79 -35.96 -5.71
CA GLY A 425 -46.37 -35.98 -4.36
C GLY A 425 -45.36 -36.22 -3.21
N GLY A 426 -44.13 -36.62 -3.52
CA GLY A 426 -43.05 -36.74 -2.53
C GLY A 426 -42.60 -35.39 -1.95
N VAL A 427 -41.96 -35.44 -0.78
CA VAL A 427 -41.34 -34.27 -0.13
C VAL A 427 -39.85 -34.55 0.08
N ALA A 428 -39.01 -33.75 -0.58
CA ALA A 428 -37.55 -33.85 -0.49
C ALA A 428 -36.96 -32.66 0.28
N LYS A 429 -35.73 -32.83 0.79
CA LYS A 429 -34.92 -31.69 1.25
C LYS A 429 -34.25 -31.02 0.05
N GLY A 430 -34.18 -29.69 0.08
CA GLY A 430 -33.54 -28.90 -0.97
C GLY A 430 -33.34 -27.45 -0.57
N TYR A 431 -33.13 -26.59 -1.56
CA TYR A 431 -32.89 -25.16 -1.40
C TYR A 431 -33.75 -24.36 -2.37
N ARG A 432 -34.01 -23.10 -2.01
CA ARG A 432 -34.85 -22.14 -2.74
C ARG A 432 -34.05 -20.88 -3.05
N LEU A 433 -34.47 -20.15 -4.08
CA LEU A 433 -34.03 -18.76 -4.30
C LEU A 433 -34.59 -17.82 -3.22
N ASP A 434 -35.87 -17.98 -2.92
CA ASP A 434 -36.71 -17.07 -2.14
C ASP A 434 -36.90 -17.50 -0.67
N GLY A 435 -37.42 -16.56 0.12
CA GLY A 435 -37.78 -16.77 1.51
C GLY A 435 -36.62 -16.63 2.51
N ASP A 436 -36.95 -16.76 3.79
CA ASP A 436 -36.00 -16.69 4.90
C ASP A 436 -35.02 -17.89 4.87
N GLY A 437 -33.75 -17.59 4.58
CA GLY A 437 -32.72 -18.59 4.32
C GLY A 437 -32.67 -19.09 2.87
N GLY A 438 -33.27 -18.38 1.92
CA GLY A 438 -33.10 -18.60 0.48
C GLY A 438 -31.74 -18.14 -0.06
N LEU A 439 -31.39 -18.59 -1.27
CA LEU A 439 -30.10 -18.34 -1.94
C LEU A 439 -29.93 -16.90 -2.43
N ALA A 440 -31.00 -16.18 -2.79
CA ALA A 440 -30.90 -14.85 -3.40
C ALA A 440 -30.30 -13.78 -2.46
N ASP A 441 -30.60 -13.86 -1.15
CA ASP A 441 -29.98 -13.01 -0.13
C ASP A 441 -28.47 -13.27 -0.04
N ALA A 442 -28.05 -14.54 -0.05
CA ALA A 442 -26.63 -14.89 -0.03
C ALA A 442 -25.91 -14.45 -1.32
N TRP A 443 -26.52 -14.61 -2.50
CA TRP A 443 -25.90 -14.14 -3.75
C TRP A 443 -25.76 -12.62 -3.79
N SER A 444 -26.81 -11.87 -3.42
CA SER A 444 -26.74 -10.39 -3.39
C SER A 444 -25.74 -9.82 -2.35
N ARG A 445 -25.29 -10.63 -1.37
CA ARG A 445 -24.28 -10.25 -0.37
C ARG A 445 -22.86 -10.71 -0.65
N TYR A 446 -22.70 -11.88 -1.29
CA TYR A 446 -21.42 -12.60 -1.35
C TYR A 446 -20.92 -12.89 -2.77
N LEU A 447 -21.71 -12.61 -3.81
CA LEU A 447 -21.27 -12.67 -5.20
C LEU A 447 -21.24 -11.26 -5.78
N PRO A 448 -20.26 -10.92 -6.66
CA PRO A 448 -20.27 -9.65 -7.35
C PRO A 448 -21.51 -9.57 -8.24
N VAL A 449 -22.19 -8.41 -8.23
CA VAL A 449 -23.26 -8.13 -9.20
C VAL A 449 -22.61 -8.13 -10.58
N ALA A 450 -22.98 -9.10 -11.42
CA ALA A 450 -22.53 -9.16 -12.80
C ALA A 450 -22.90 -7.83 -13.47
N ALA A 451 -21.90 -7.07 -13.92
CA ALA A 451 -22.12 -5.84 -14.65
C ALA A 451 -22.74 -6.19 -16.00
N THR A 452 -24.07 -6.10 -16.09
CA THR A 452 -24.82 -6.46 -17.30
C THR A 452 -24.37 -5.57 -18.45
N SER A 453 -23.61 -6.16 -19.39
CA SER A 453 -23.14 -5.48 -20.59
C SER A 453 -24.32 -5.01 -21.43
N ALA A 454 -24.72 -3.74 -21.23
CA ALA A 454 -25.85 -3.12 -21.90
C ALA A 454 -25.49 -2.72 -23.34
N THR A 455 -25.01 -3.68 -24.14
CA THR A 455 -24.85 -3.53 -25.58
C THR A 455 -26.23 -3.59 -26.22
N THR A 456 -26.95 -2.46 -26.15
CA THR A 456 -28.26 -2.30 -26.79
C THR A 456 -28.07 -2.36 -28.31
N ALA A 457 -28.29 -3.54 -28.88
CA ALA A 457 -28.20 -3.78 -30.31
C ALA A 457 -29.32 -3.03 -31.05
N ALA A 458 -29.01 -1.83 -31.56
CA ALA A 458 -29.86 -1.15 -32.53
C ALA A 458 -29.83 -1.95 -33.85
N PRO A 459 -30.99 -2.28 -34.46
CA PRO A 459 -31.02 -3.01 -35.71
C PRO A 459 -30.60 -2.09 -36.86
N GLN A 460 -29.33 -2.16 -37.30
CA GLN A 460 -28.91 -1.52 -38.53
C GLN A 460 -29.54 -2.24 -39.73
N VAL A 461 -30.45 -1.56 -40.42
CA VAL A 461 -31.00 -2.00 -41.70
C VAL A 461 -29.99 -1.66 -42.79
N ASN A 462 -29.37 -2.68 -43.38
CA ASN A 462 -28.57 -2.51 -44.59
C ASN A 462 -29.49 -2.31 -45.81
N PRO A 463 -29.36 -1.23 -46.58
CA PRO A 463 -29.49 -1.30 -48.03
C PRO A 463 -28.20 -1.93 -48.60
N VAL A 464 -28.35 -2.78 -49.62
CA VAL A 464 -27.21 -3.32 -50.38
C VAL A 464 -26.76 -2.28 -51.42
N ALA A 465 -25.48 -2.29 -51.77
CA ALA A 465 -24.89 -1.37 -52.74
C ALA A 465 -25.40 -1.59 -54.18
N ASP A 466 -25.31 -0.55 -55.00
CA ASP A 466 -24.94 -0.65 -56.42
C ASP A 466 -24.23 0.65 -56.87
N THR A 467 -23.61 0.65 -58.04
CA THR A 467 -22.48 1.54 -58.39
C THR A 467 -22.70 2.50 -59.57
N GLU A 468 -21.84 3.52 -59.64
CA GLU A 468 -21.42 4.33 -60.81
C GLU A 468 -22.38 5.46 -61.34
N PRO A 469 -21.84 6.47 -62.07
CA PRO A 469 -22.48 7.80 -62.21
C PRO A 469 -22.79 8.27 -63.64
N VAL A 470 -23.83 9.11 -63.81
CA VAL A 470 -24.08 9.94 -65.02
C VAL A 470 -24.64 11.31 -64.60
N ALA A 471 -24.50 12.34 -65.44
CA ALA A 471 -24.83 13.73 -65.15
C ALA A 471 -26.00 14.31 -65.97
N ASP A 472 -26.43 15.50 -65.53
CA ASP A 472 -26.87 16.68 -66.31
C ASP A 472 -28.35 16.87 -66.75
N THR A 473 -28.81 18.13 -66.59
CA THR A 473 -30.09 18.74 -67.08
C THR A 473 -31.42 18.13 -66.52
N SER A 474 -32.58 18.80 -66.50
CA SER A 474 -33.12 19.97 -67.23
C SER A 474 -34.03 20.87 -66.35
N ALA A 475 -34.58 21.96 -66.93
CA ALA A 475 -35.19 23.11 -66.25
C ALA A 475 -36.72 23.09 -65.98
N THR A 476 -37.14 24.16 -65.28
CA THR A 476 -38.45 24.82 -64.98
C THR A 476 -39.45 24.97 -66.16
N PRO A 477 -40.68 25.55 -66.02
CA PRO A 477 -41.26 26.49 -65.01
C PRO A 477 -42.53 25.92 -64.28
N THR A 478 -43.44 26.63 -63.58
CA THR A 478 -43.94 28.05 -63.47
C THR A 478 -44.70 28.18 -62.11
N THR A 479 -45.15 29.30 -61.49
CA THR A 479 -45.40 30.73 -61.85
C THR A 479 -45.36 31.62 -60.57
N GLU A 480 -45.50 32.95 -60.75
CA GLU A 480 -45.59 34.07 -59.78
C GLU A 480 -47.02 34.70 -59.79
N PRO A 481 -47.38 35.86 -59.13
CA PRO A 481 -46.74 36.71 -58.09
C PRO A 481 -47.76 37.06 -56.92
N PRO A 482 -47.71 38.18 -56.12
CA PRO A 482 -46.68 39.21 -55.88
C PRO A 482 -46.36 39.58 -54.40
N GLU A 483 -45.37 40.47 -54.28
CA GLU A 483 -44.83 41.31 -53.17
C GLU A 483 -45.82 42.35 -52.53
N PRO A 484 -45.44 43.25 -51.54
CA PRO A 484 -44.09 43.78 -51.20
C PRO A 484 -43.68 43.96 -49.71
N GLU A 485 -42.44 44.43 -49.53
CA GLU A 485 -41.82 44.93 -48.28
C GLU A 485 -42.25 46.37 -47.90
N PRO A 486 -41.62 46.97 -46.88
CA PRO A 486 -40.97 48.28 -47.10
C PRO A 486 -39.52 48.40 -46.58
N ASP A 487 -38.73 49.25 -47.26
CA ASP A 487 -37.36 49.68 -46.90
C ASP A 487 -37.25 50.34 -45.50
N GLY A 488 -36.02 50.40 -44.97
CA GLY A 488 -35.66 51.18 -43.76
C GLY A 488 -34.20 51.08 -43.31
#